data_AF-A0A0E0BII5-F1
#
_entry.id   AF-A0A0E0BII5-F1
#
_cell.length_a   1.000
_cell.length_b   1.000
_cell.length_c   1.000
_cell.angle_alpha   90.00
_cell.angle_beta   90.00
_cell.angle_gamma   90.00
#
_symmetry.space_group_name_H-M   'P 1'
#
loop_
_entity.id
_entity.type
_entity.pdbx_description
1 polymer ?
#
loop_
_entity_poly.entity_id
_entity_poly.type
_entity_poly.pdbx_seq_one_letter_code
_entity_poly.pdbx_strand_id
1 'polypeptide(L)'
;MALLLPLIVICIVSGVTADANADAPMTRTHVASLPGFDGALPSRLETGYVTVDEVNGGELFYYFIESEGDPGSDPVLLWLTGGDRCSVLSALFFEIGPVKLVIEPYNGGLPRLRYHPYSWIKVANILFVDSPMGAGFSFSRDPNGYDVSEWFDGHPEYLANPFYVGGDSIAGRFVPFITEKISEDIEAAVRPTLNLKGYLVGNPVTGEIIDNKSKVPYFHGVGIISDQLYKMILEHCKGEDYDKPKNLICRQAMARFNENTEF
;
A
#
# COMPACT_ATOMS: atom_id res chain seq x y z
N MET A 1 4.34 21.92 -2.07
CA MET A 1 3.97 20.49 -1.95
C MET A 1 5.20 19.66 -1.56
N ALA A 2 6.01 20.18 -0.62
CA ALA A 2 7.32 19.65 -0.22
C ALA A 2 7.51 19.78 1.30
N LEU A 3 6.40 19.84 2.05
CA LEU A 3 6.36 20.15 3.49
C LEU A 3 5.36 19.25 4.27
N LEU A 4 4.76 18.23 3.64
CA LEU A 4 3.65 17.46 4.22
C LEU A 4 4.04 16.09 4.82
N LEU A 5 5.20 15.54 4.44
CA LEU A 5 5.66 14.24 4.96
C LEU A 5 6.76 14.23 6.04
N PRO A 6 7.43 15.34 6.44
CA PRO A 6 8.25 15.29 7.65
C PRO A 6 7.41 15.05 8.91
N LEU A 7 6.10 15.36 8.88
CA LEU A 7 5.17 15.20 10.02
C LEU A 7 4.63 13.79 10.22
N ILE A 8 4.58 12.96 9.16
CA ILE A 8 4.16 11.54 9.27
C ILE A 8 5.09 10.75 10.21
N VAL A 9 6.27 11.29 10.48
CA VAL A 9 7.27 10.67 11.32
C VAL A 9 7.69 11.55 12.52
N ILE A 10 7.58 12.89 12.45
CA ILE A 10 7.83 13.77 13.61
C ILE A 10 6.70 13.71 14.67
N CYS A 11 5.44 13.49 14.28
CA CYS A 11 4.34 13.36 15.26
C CYS A 11 4.29 11.99 15.94
N ILE A 12 4.87 10.96 15.32
CA ILE A 12 5.04 9.65 15.96
C ILE A 12 6.04 9.74 17.15
N VAL A 13 6.78 10.86 17.31
CA VAL A 13 8.00 10.81 18.15
C VAL A 13 8.40 12.05 18.94
N SER A 14 7.77 13.21 18.74
CA SER A 14 8.03 14.36 19.62
C SER A 14 6.99 14.46 20.72
N GLY A 15 7.28 13.78 21.83
CA GLY A 15 6.67 14.09 23.13
C GLY A 15 6.95 15.53 23.51
N VAL A 16 6.05 16.44 23.15
CA VAL A 16 5.98 17.78 23.71
C VAL A 16 4.87 17.78 24.74
N THR A 17 5.31 17.81 25.99
CA THR A 17 4.52 17.87 27.21
C THR A 17 3.48 18.99 27.17
N ALA A 18 2.20 18.63 27.21
CA ALA A 18 1.17 19.42 27.87
C ALA A 18 0.01 18.51 28.29
N ASP A 19 -0.07 18.31 29.60
CA ASP A 19 -1.16 17.75 30.39
C ASP A 19 -1.59 16.28 30.23
N ALA A 20 -1.67 15.63 31.38
CA ALA A 20 -2.08 14.25 31.56
C ALA A 20 -3.55 14.04 31.20
N ASN A 21 -3.83 12.84 30.65
CA ASN A 21 -5.12 12.22 30.34
C ASN A 21 -5.76 12.54 28.99
N ALA A 22 -5.38 11.76 27.97
CA ALA A 22 -6.30 11.05 27.09
C ALA A 22 -5.53 9.99 26.29
N ASP A 23 -5.61 8.71 26.70
CA ASP A 23 -5.41 7.64 25.71
C ASP A 23 -6.53 7.79 24.69
N ALA A 24 -6.22 8.12 23.44
CA ALA A 24 -7.19 8.06 22.36
C ALA A 24 -7.73 6.62 22.29
N PRO A 25 -9.07 6.40 22.30
CA PRO A 25 -9.63 5.07 22.39
C PRO A 25 -9.45 4.30 21.08
N MET A 26 -8.40 3.49 20.99
CA MET A 26 -8.22 2.59 19.85
C MET A 26 -9.27 1.48 19.89
N THR A 27 -10.14 1.45 18.86
CA THR A 27 -11.26 0.50 18.81
C THR A 27 -10.83 -0.74 18.04
N ARG A 28 -10.41 -1.78 18.77
CA ARG A 28 -10.00 -3.09 18.22
C ARG A 28 -11.19 -4.05 18.21
N THR A 29 -11.41 -4.73 17.10
CA THR A 29 -12.45 -5.77 16.96
C THR A 29 -11.84 -7.05 16.44
N HIS A 30 -11.97 -8.14 17.20
CA HIS A 30 -11.63 -9.46 16.68
C HIS A 30 -12.75 -9.99 15.78
N VAL A 31 -12.39 -10.37 14.57
CA VAL A 31 -13.30 -10.91 13.57
C VAL A 31 -13.37 -12.43 13.76
N ALA A 32 -14.50 -12.92 14.23
CA ALA A 32 -14.70 -14.36 14.45
C ALA A 32 -15.00 -15.13 13.15
N SER A 33 -15.62 -14.47 12.16
CA SER A 33 -15.97 -15.05 10.87
C SER A 33 -16.13 -13.97 9.80
N LEU A 34 -15.93 -14.35 8.53
CA LEU A 34 -16.16 -13.49 7.38
C LEU A 34 -17.40 -13.97 6.60
N PRO A 35 -18.33 -13.07 6.23
CA PRO A 35 -19.45 -13.45 5.38
C PRO A 35 -18.96 -14.03 4.04
N GLY A 36 -19.56 -15.15 3.64
CA GLY A 36 -19.18 -15.87 2.41
C GLY A 36 -17.97 -16.80 2.56
N PHE A 37 -17.26 -16.79 3.69
CA PHE A 37 -16.19 -17.74 3.98
C PHE A 37 -16.74 -18.95 4.76
N ASP A 38 -16.62 -20.14 4.19
CA ASP A 38 -17.08 -21.37 4.83
C ASP A 38 -16.04 -21.87 5.84
N GLY A 39 -16.40 -21.91 7.13
CA GLY A 39 -15.58 -22.47 8.20
C GLY A 39 -14.88 -21.43 9.08
N ALA A 40 -13.92 -21.90 9.89
CA ALA A 40 -13.11 -21.05 10.76
C ALA A 40 -12.05 -20.29 9.95
N LEU A 41 -11.76 -19.05 10.33
CA LEU A 41 -10.68 -18.28 9.73
C LEU A 41 -9.34 -18.99 9.95
N PRO A 42 -8.42 -18.93 8.96
CA PRO A 42 -7.14 -19.65 9.04
C PRO A 42 -6.20 -19.10 10.13
N SER A 43 -6.39 -17.84 10.50
CA SER A 43 -5.65 -17.17 11.57
C SER A 43 -6.52 -16.08 12.22
N ARG A 44 -6.06 -15.52 13.34
CA ARG A 44 -6.74 -14.42 14.01
C ARG A 44 -6.72 -13.19 13.13
N LEU A 45 -7.91 -12.66 12.86
CA LEU A 45 -8.11 -11.41 12.18
C LEU A 45 -8.63 -10.38 13.18
N GLU A 46 -7.94 -9.26 13.27
CA GLU A 46 -8.36 -8.05 13.96
C GLU A 46 -8.61 -6.95 12.93
N THR A 47 -9.64 -6.15 13.18
CA THR A 47 -9.87 -4.91 12.46
C THR A 47 -10.07 -3.78 13.45
N GLY A 48 -9.67 -2.58 13.09
CA GLY A 48 -9.92 -1.42 13.93
C GLY A 48 -9.67 -0.12 13.22
N TYR A 49 -9.88 0.94 13.98
CA TYR A 49 -9.52 2.29 13.60
C TYR A 49 -8.41 2.78 14.50
N VAL A 50 -7.46 3.48 13.91
CA VAL A 50 -6.45 4.24 14.63
C VAL A 50 -6.62 5.70 14.29
N THR A 51 -6.84 6.52 15.32
CA THR A 51 -6.85 7.97 15.17
C THR A 51 -5.42 8.44 14.93
N VAL A 52 -5.27 9.28 13.92
CA VAL A 52 -3.96 9.66 13.35
C VAL A 52 -3.92 11.16 13.00
N ASP A 53 -5.07 11.83 13.15
CA ASP A 53 -5.24 13.27 13.07
C ASP A 53 -6.39 13.65 14.00
N GLU A 54 -6.09 13.93 15.27
CA GLU A 54 -7.11 14.33 16.23
C GLU A 54 -7.78 15.66 15.87
N VAL A 55 -7.04 16.58 15.23
CA VAL A 55 -7.50 17.93 14.89
C VAL A 55 -8.65 17.85 13.89
N ASN A 56 -8.50 16.99 12.89
CA ASN A 56 -9.50 16.82 11.84
C ASN A 56 -10.38 15.57 12.04
N GLY A 57 -10.11 14.78 13.08
CA GLY A 57 -10.79 13.51 13.34
C GLY A 57 -10.51 12.47 12.25
N GLY A 58 -9.26 12.38 11.81
CA GLY A 58 -8.75 11.38 10.89
C GLY A 58 -8.55 10.03 11.57
N GLU A 59 -9.18 8.99 11.03
CA GLU A 59 -9.07 7.61 11.48
C GLU A 59 -8.70 6.68 10.32
N LEU A 60 -7.54 6.00 10.41
CA LEU A 60 -7.14 4.95 9.47
C LEU A 60 -7.76 3.62 9.88
N PHE A 61 -8.38 2.93 8.93
CA PHE A 61 -8.85 1.57 9.09
C PHE A 61 -7.76 0.56 8.76
N TYR A 62 -7.70 -0.51 9.54
CA TYR A 62 -6.75 -1.60 9.30
C TYR A 62 -7.39 -2.98 9.43
N TYR A 63 -6.75 -3.93 8.75
CA TYR A 63 -6.87 -5.37 9.01
C TYR A 63 -5.52 -5.87 9.49
N PHE A 64 -5.46 -6.43 10.69
CA PHE A 64 -4.29 -7.12 11.20
C PHE A 64 -4.57 -8.61 11.24
N ILE A 65 -3.77 -9.40 10.51
CA ILE A 65 -3.92 -10.84 10.43
C ILE A 65 -2.64 -11.48 10.96
N GLU A 66 -2.79 -12.25 12.03
CA GLU A 66 -1.67 -12.98 12.64
C GLU A 66 -1.13 -14.05 11.70
N SER A 67 0.13 -14.43 11.88
CA SER A 67 0.72 -15.51 11.08
C SER A 67 0.04 -16.86 11.35
N GLU A 68 -0.04 -17.73 10.34
CA GLU A 68 -0.41 -19.13 10.56
C GLU A 68 0.73 -19.96 11.20
N GLY A 69 1.95 -19.42 11.22
CA GLY A 69 3.14 -20.04 11.81
C GLY A 69 3.19 -19.83 13.33
N ASP A 70 4.15 -19.02 13.77
CA ASP A 70 4.28 -18.55 15.15
C ASP A 70 4.14 -17.03 15.19
N PRO A 71 2.91 -16.49 15.38
CA PRO A 71 2.66 -15.05 15.45
C PRO A 71 3.59 -14.27 16.38
N GLY A 72 4.05 -14.90 17.47
CA GLY A 72 4.91 -14.25 18.46
C GLY A 72 6.35 -14.07 18.02
N SER A 73 6.82 -14.82 17.01
CA SER A 73 8.21 -14.76 16.51
C SER A 73 8.30 -14.40 15.02
N ASP A 74 7.25 -14.64 14.26
CA ASP A 74 7.15 -14.30 12.84
C ASP A 74 7.13 -12.77 12.62
N PRO A 75 7.69 -12.29 11.49
CA PRO A 75 7.82 -10.87 11.19
C PRO A 75 6.46 -10.16 11.09
N VAL A 76 6.46 -8.84 11.34
CA VAL A 76 5.31 -7.97 11.09
C VAL A 76 5.56 -7.21 9.79
N LEU A 77 4.67 -7.39 8.83
CA LEU A 77 4.69 -6.70 7.54
C LEU A 77 3.60 -5.64 7.50
N LEU A 78 3.98 -4.37 7.34
CA LEU A 78 3.04 -3.33 6.93
C LEU A 78 2.84 -3.42 5.42
N TRP A 79 1.59 -3.59 4.99
CA TRP A 79 1.21 -3.63 3.58
C TRP A 79 0.32 -2.45 3.20
N LEU A 80 0.75 -1.70 2.18
CA LEU A 80 0.02 -0.60 1.58
C LEU A 80 -0.25 -0.91 0.11
N THR A 81 -1.53 -0.93 -0.28
CA THR A 81 -1.92 -1.09 -1.69
C THR A 81 -1.75 0.23 -2.43
N GLY A 82 -1.16 0.19 -3.63
CA GLY A 82 -1.05 1.35 -4.51
C GLY A 82 -2.37 1.77 -5.21
N GLY A 83 -2.31 2.83 -6.02
CA GLY A 83 -3.48 3.50 -6.60
C GLY A 83 -3.99 4.65 -5.73
N ASP A 84 -4.62 5.66 -6.32
CA ASP A 84 -5.14 6.80 -5.53
C ASP A 84 -6.32 6.33 -4.67
N ARG A 85 -6.10 6.21 -3.35
CA ARG A 85 -7.09 5.80 -2.34
C ARG A 85 -7.70 4.42 -2.58
N CYS A 86 -6.96 3.51 -3.19
CA CYS A 86 -7.39 2.12 -3.31
C CYS A 86 -7.34 1.42 -1.95
N SER A 87 -8.31 0.53 -1.71
CA SER A 87 -8.36 -0.22 -0.46
C SER A 87 -7.43 -1.42 -0.47
N VAL A 88 -6.86 -1.74 0.70
CA VAL A 88 -6.09 -2.97 0.94
C VAL A 88 -6.95 -4.25 0.87
N LEU A 89 -8.27 -4.13 0.73
CA LEU A 89 -9.14 -5.23 0.35
C LEU A 89 -8.69 -5.92 -0.95
N SER A 90 -8.09 -5.17 -1.87
CA SER A 90 -7.51 -5.74 -3.09
C SER A 90 -6.38 -6.74 -2.76
N ALA A 91 -5.45 -6.35 -1.90
CA ALA A 91 -4.38 -7.23 -1.43
C ALA A 91 -4.92 -8.43 -0.64
N LEU A 92 -5.98 -8.21 0.16
CA LEU A 92 -6.66 -9.26 0.92
C LEU A 92 -7.29 -10.34 0.02
N PHE A 93 -7.95 -9.95 -1.08
CA PHE A 93 -8.74 -10.86 -1.92
C PHE A 93 -8.05 -11.35 -3.19
N PHE A 94 -7.11 -10.59 -3.74
CA PHE A 94 -6.55 -10.85 -5.07
C PHE A 94 -5.05 -11.14 -5.04
N GLU A 95 -4.34 -10.73 -3.99
CA GLU A 95 -2.88 -10.80 -3.93
C GLU A 95 -2.40 -11.72 -2.80
N ILE A 96 -1.99 -11.15 -1.67
CA ILE A 96 -1.22 -11.81 -0.62
C ILE A 96 -2.05 -12.25 0.59
N GLY A 97 -3.30 -11.80 0.70
CA GLY A 97 -4.19 -12.12 1.81
C GLY A 97 -4.64 -13.59 1.85
N PRO A 98 -5.28 -13.99 2.97
CA PRO A 98 -5.63 -15.38 3.25
C PRO A 98 -6.88 -15.87 2.54
N VAL A 99 -7.60 -14.99 1.84
CA VAL A 99 -8.89 -15.29 1.23
C VAL A 99 -8.92 -14.87 -0.22
N LYS A 100 -9.71 -15.56 -1.03
CA LYS A 100 -9.95 -15.23 -2.43
C LYS A 100 -11.44 -15.20 -2.70
N LEU A 101 -11.86 -14.25 -3.52
CA LEU A 101 -13.20 -14.27 -4.10
C LEU A 101 -13.34 -15.47 -5.03
N VAL A 102 -14.45 -16.20 -4.89
CA VAL A 102 -14.85 -17.24 -5.84
C VAL A 102 -15.45 -16.53 -7.06
N ILE A 103 -14.86 -16.77 -8.23
CA ILE A 103 -15.33 -16.16 -9.48
C ILE A 103 -16.53 -16.97 -9.99
N GLU A 104 -17.72 -16.42 -9.78
CA GLU A 104 -18.99 -16.99 -10.21
C GLU A 104 -19.94 -15.88 -10.68
N PRO A 105 -20.93 -16.17 -11.55
CA PRO A 105 -21.90 -15.17 -11.99
C PRO A 105 -22.65 -14.57 -10.79
N TYR A 106 -22.77 -13.24 -10.78
CA TYR A 106 -23.46 -12.54 -9.70
C TYR A 106 -24.93 -12.96 -9.65
N ASN A 107 -25.35 -13.47 -8.49
CA ASN A 107 -26.69 -14.01 -8.25
C ASN A 107 -27.53 -13.13 -7.31
N GLY A 108 -27.05 -11.94 -6.96
CA GLY A 108 -27.71 -11.04 -6.00
C GLY A 108 -27.33 -11.28 -4.53
N GLY A 109 -26.52 -12.30 -4.23
CA GLY A 109 -26.04 -12.64 -2.89
C GLY A 109 -24.67 -12.07 -2.54
N LEU A 110 -24.20 -12.36 -1.33
CA LEU A 110 -22.83 -12.07 -0.92
C LEU A 110 -21.84 -12.90 -1.75
N PRO A 111 -20.65 -12.34 -2.06
CA PRO A 111 -19.62 -13.11 -2.75
C PRO A 111 -19.16 -14.25 -1.86
N ARG A 112 -18.93 -15.42 -2.46
CA ARG A 112 -18.29 -16.53 -1.77
C ARG A 112 -16.79 -16.30 -1.68
N LEU A 113 -16.23 -16.66 -0.53
CA LEU A 113 -14.81 -16.58 -0.22
C LEU A 113 -14.28 -18.00 -0.05
N ARG A 114 -13.03 -18.20 -0.47
CA ARG A 114 -12.29 -19.44 -0.25
C ARG A 114 -10.90 -19.13 0.28
N TYR A 115 -10.32 -20.07 1.02
CA TYR A 115 -8.96 -19.94 1.53
C TYR A 115 -7.93 -19.83 0.40
N HIS A 116 -6.92 -18.99 0.60
CA HIS A 116 -5.79 -18.80 -0.31
C HIS A 116 -4.54 -19.53 0.22
N PRO A 117 -4.19 -20.72 -0.33
CA PRO A 117 -3.09 -21.53 0.20
C PRO A 117 -1.68 -20.96 -0.03
N TYR A 118 -1.55 -19.85 -0.77
CA TYR A 118 -0.27 -19.16 -1.01
C TYR A 118 -0.23 -17.78 -0.36
N SER A 119 -1.09 -17.55 0.63
CA SER A 119 -1.08 -16.29 1.38
C SER A 119 0.24 -16.08 2.11
N TRP A 120 0.67 -14.83 2.19
CA TRP A 120 1.87 -14.44 2.91
C TRP A 120 1.70 -14.52 4.42
N ILE A 121 0.46 -14.59 4.93
CA ILE A 121 0.22 -14.79 6.37
C ILE A 121 0.79 -16.13 6.88
N LYS A 122 1.13 -17.06 5.98
CA LYS A 122 1.79 -18.32 6.35
C LYS A 122 3.12 -18.15 7.07
N VAL A 123 3.77 -16.99 6.91
CA VAL A 123 5.11 -16.73 7.43
C VAL A 123 5.27 -15.32 8.01
N ALA A 124 4.19 -14.54 8.11
CA ALA A 124 4.23 -13.17 8.63
C ALA A 124 2.89 -12.78 9.25
N ASN A 125 2.94 -11.96 10.29
CA ASN A 125 1.82 -11.14 10.71
C ASN A 125 1.71 -9.97 9.74
N ILE A 126 0.53 -9.70 9.19
CA ILE A 126 0.39 -8.63 8.18
C ILE A 126 -0.61 -7.60 8.67
N LEU A 127 -0.15 -6.36 8.72
CA LEU A 127 -0.95 -5.18 8.94
C LEU A 127 -1.28 -4.54 7.58
N PHE A 128 -2.51 -4.73 7.14
CA PHE A 128 -3.05 -4.08 5.95
C PHE A 128 -3.70 -2.77 6.36
N VAL A 129 -3.24 -1.64 5.83
CA VAL A 129 -3.78 -0.31 6.19
C VAL A 129 -4.37 0.34 4.96
N ASP A 130 -5.64 0.73 5.04
CA ASP A 130 -6.27 1.59 4.04
C ASP A 130 -5.64 2.98 4.13
N SER A 131 -4.64 3.27 3.29
CA SER A 131 -3.88 4.53 3.31
C SER A 131 -3.69 5.08 1.89
N PRO A 132 -3.69 6.41 1.68
CA PRO A 132 -3.88 7.48 2.68
C PRO A 132 -5.32 7.56 3.18
N MET A 133 -5.61 8.51 4.07
CA MET A 133 -6.96 8.79 4.51
C MET A 133 -7.94 8.87 3.33
N GLY A 134 -9.14 8.31 3.49
CA GLY A 134 -10.13 8.20 2.42
C GLY A 134 -9.90 7.03 1.46
N ALA A 135 -8.85 6.22 1.65
CA ALA A 135 -8.77 4.89 1.09
C ALA A 135 -9.72 3.94 1.83
N GLY A 136 -10.41 3.06 1.11
CA GLY A 136 -11.27 2.02 1.70
C GLY A 136 -12.19 2.53 2.82
N PHE A 137 -11.97 2.06 4.04
CA PHE A 137 -12.77 2.45 5.21
C PHE A 137 -12.15 3.59 6.04
N SER A 138 -10.93 4.04 5.73
CA SER A 138 -10.28 5.17 6.42
C SER A 138 -10.99 6.48 6.10
N PHE A 139 -11.22 7.33 7.10
CA PHE A 139 -11.96 8.58 6.92
C PHE A 139 -11.49 9.70 7.84
N SER A 140 -11.68 10.94 7.39
CA SER A 140 -11.54 12.14 8.22
C SER A 140 -12.89 12.82 8.39
N ARG A 141 -13.18 13.30 9.59
CA ARG A 141 -14.42 14.05 9.89
C ARG A 141 -14.36 15.48 9.34
N ASP A 142 -13.16 16.05 9.21
CA ASP A 142 -12.89 17.31 8.52
C ASP A 142 -12.25 17.03 7.15
N PRO A 143 -12.75 17.63 6.05
CA PRO A 143 -12.15 17.52 4.72
C PRO A 143 -10.68 17.94 4.61
N ASN A 144 -10.13 18.64 5.60
CA ASN A 144 -8.73 19.02 5.65
C ASN A 144 -7.81 17.90 6.21
N GLY A 145 -8.37 16.89 6.90
CA GLY A 145 -7.61 15.82 7.58
C GLY A 145 -7.26 14.61 6.73
N TYR A 146 -7.20 14.77 5.41
CA TYR A 146 -6.84 13.65 4.52
C TYR A 146 -5.31 13.37 4.48
N ASP A 147 -4.58 13.63 5.58
CA ASP A 147 -3.11 13.53 5.69
C ASP A 147 -2.71 13.06 7.09
N VAL A 148 -2.01 11.91 7.26
CA VAL A 148 -2.08 11.13 8.54
C VAL A 148 -0.97 10.11 8.86
N SER A 149 -0.74 9.89 10.18
CA SER A 149 0.22 8.97 10.86
C SER A 149 -0.23 8.57 12.30
N GLU A 150 0.01 7.33 12.81
CA GLU A 150 0.07 6.90 14.27
C GLU A 150 -0.41 5.44 14.61
N TRP A 151 0.07 4.35 13.98
CA TRP A 151 -0.39 2.97 14.35
C TRP A 151 0.34 2.33 15.56
N PHE A 152 1.64 2.59 15.75
CA PHE A 152 2.48 1.78 16.66
C PHE A 152 2.29 2.02 18.15
N ASP A 153 1.70 3.15 18.55
CA ASP A 153 1.51 3.48 19.96
C ASP A 153 0.47 2.58 20.63
N GLY A 154 -0.47 2.03 19.86
CA GLY A 154 -1.50 1.13 20.34
C GLY A 154 -1.07 -0.34 20.48
N HIS A 155 0.04 -0.76 19.84
CA HIS A 155 0.49 -2.15 19.79
C HIS A 155 1.98 -2.30 20.15
N PRO A 156 2.38 -1.89 21.37
CA PRO A 156 3.78 -1.89 21.80
C PRO A 156 4.41 -3.30 21.83
N GLU A 157 3.61 -4.36 21.92
CA GLU A 157 4.05 -5.75 21.90
C GLU A 157 4.80 -6.14 20.62
N TYR A 158 4.52 -5.48 19.48
CA TYR A 158 5.14 -5.79 18.20
C TYR A 158 6.41 -4.97 17.89
N LEU A 159 6.80 -4.03 18.76
CA LEU A 159 7.97 -3.17 18.54
C LEU A 159 9.29 -3.96 18.46
N ALA A 160 9.34 -5.12 19.11
CA ALA A 160 10.51 -6.00 19.07
C ALA A 160 10.62 -6.80 17.76
N ASN A 161 9.51 -6.98 17.03
CA ASN A 161 9.47 -7.84 15.84
C ASN A 161 10.26 -7.20 14.68
N PRO A 162 10.95 -8.00 13.84
CA PRO A 162 11.51 -7.51 12.58
C PRO A 162 10.43 -6.80 11.76
N PHE A 163 10.66 -5.53 11.45
CA PHE A 163 9.72 -4.67 10.75
C PHE A 163 10.16 -4.45 9.30
N TYR A 164 9.23 -4.59 8.36
CA TYR A 164 9.42 -4.31 6.94
C TYR A 164 8.31 -3.42 6.40
N VAL A 165 8.66 -2.51 5.50
CA VAL A 165 7.69 -1.67 4.77
C VAL A 165 7.43 -2.27 3.39
N GLY A 166 6.18 -2.57 3.07
CA GLY A 166 5.79 -3.16 1.78
C GLY A 166 4.75 -2.34 1.04
N GLY A 167 4.78 -2.40 -0.28
CA GLY A 167 3.69 -1.91 -1.12
C GLY A 167 3.89 -2.20 -2.60
N ASP A 168 2.86 -1.96 -3.40
CA ASP A 168 2.86 -2.22 -4.83
C ASP A 168 2.51 -0.99 -5.69
N SER A 169 2.80 -1.06 -6.99
CA SER A 169 2.39 -0.03 -7.95
C SER A 169 2.92 1.36 -7.56
N ILE A 170 2.06 2.37 -7.42
CA ILE A 170 2.47 3.74 -7.05
C ILE A 170 3.11 3.81 -5.65
N ALA A 171 2.94 2.78 -4.81
CA ALA A 171 3.67 2.63 -3.56
C ALA A 171 5.17 2.52 -3.73
N GLY A 172 5.65 2.17 -4.93
CA GLY A 172 7.05 2.32 -5.31
C GLY A 172 7.64 3.70 -5.06
N ARG A 173 6.81 4.76 -5.04
CA ARG A 173 7.26 6.13 -4.74
C ARG A 173 7.37 6.40 -3.25
N PHE A 174 6.44 5.90 -2.45
CA PHE A 174 6.36 6.24 -1.03
C PHE A 174 6.99 5.20 -0.11
N VAL A 175 7.01 3.91 -0.44
CA VAL A 175 7.66 2.87 0.38
C VAL A 175 9.15 3.17 0.64
N PRO A 176 9.99 3.51 -0.37
CA PRO A 176 11.39 3.85 -0.12
C PRO A 176 11.53 5.11 0.74
N PHE A 177 10.69 6.12 0.49
CA PHE A 177 10.68 7.37 1.25
C PHE A 177 10.29 7.16 2.72
N ILE A 178 9.23 6.40 2.98
CA ILE A 178 8.80 6.02 4.35
C ILE A 178 9.92 5.25 5.05
N THR A 179 10.56 4.32 4.34
CA THR A 179 11.65 3.51 4.90
C THR A 179 12.87 4.35 5.26
N GLU A 180 13.26 5.28 4.37
CA GLU A 180 14.33 6.24 4.63
C GLU A 180 14.02 7.08 5.86
N LYS A 181 12.81 7.62 5.94
CA LYS A 181 12.38 8.44 7.08
C LYS A 181 12.40 7.66 8.40
N ILE A 182 11.94 6.41 8.42
CA ILE A 182 12.04 5.53 9.61
C ILE A 182 13.50 5.27 9.98
N SER A 183 14.39 5.11 8.99
CA SER A 183 15.83 4.91 9.23
C SER A 183 16.47 6.14 9.89
N GLU A 184 16.19 7.35 9.39
CA GLU A 184 16.66 8.61 10.00
C GLU A 184 16.20 8.74 11.45
N ASP A 185 14.97 8.33 11.71
CA ASP A 185 14.35 8.35 13.02
C ASP A 185 15.01 7.38 14.01
N ILE A 186 15.39 6.20 13.55
CA ILE A 186 16.20 5.26 14.33
C ILE A 186 17.55 5.90 14.68
N GLU A 187 18.22 6.56 13.73
CA GLU A 187 19.49 7.27 13.96
C GLU A 187 19.34 8.44 14.94
N ALA A 188 18.21 9.14 14.90
CA ALA A 188 17.86 10.23 15.80
C ALA A 188 17.42 9.77 17.21
N ALA A 189 17.43 8.46 17.50
CA ALA A 189 17.04 7.86 18.79
C ALA A 189 15.61 8.20 19.23
N VAL A 190 14.74 8.30 18.25
CA VAL A 190 13.36 8.74 18.34
C VAL A 190 12.50 7.49 18.72
N ARG A 191 11.55 7.63 19.66
CA ARG A 191 10.65 6.58 20.20
C ARG A 191 9.18 6.65 19.74
N PRO A 192 8.49 5.51 19.50
CA PRO A 192 8.98 4.15 19.67
C PRO A 192 9.94 3.76 18.55
N THR A 193 10.99 3.00 18.89
CA THR A 193 12.00 2.59 17.91
C THR A 193 11.54 1.33 17.21
N LEU A 194 11.31 1.41 15.90
CA LEU A 194 10.96 0.26 15.08
C LEU A 194 12.20 -0.59 14.78
N ASN A 195 12.07 -1.92 14.84
CA ASN A 195 13.13 -2.85 14.47
C ASN A 195 13.18 -3.05 12.94
N LEU A 196 13.39 -1.97 12.20
CA LEU A 196 13.40 -1.93 10.74
C LEU A 196 14.50 -2.83 10.16
N LYS A 197 14.14 -3.73 9.23
CA LYS A 197 15.06 -4.63 8.53
C LYS A 197 15.18 -4.37 7.03
N GLY A 198 14.19 -3.72 6.43
CA GLY A 198 14.20 -3.38 5.02
C GLY A 198 12.81 -3.06 4.48
N TYR A 199 12.71 -3.02 3.16
CA TYR A 199 11.46 -2.75 2.46
C TYR A 199 11.34 -3.60 1.19
N LEU A 200 10.12 -3.71 0.68
CA LEU A 200 9.78 -4.49 -0.50
C LEU A 200 8.76 -3.74 -1.36
N VAL A 201 8.97 -3.78 -2.68
CA VAL A 201 8.14 -3.07 -3.65
C VAL A 201 7.73 -4.00 -4.79
N GLY A 202 6.43 -4.22 -4.97
CA GLY A 202 5.85 -5.07 -6.02
C GLY A 202 5.45 -4.26 -7.25
N ASN A 203 5.97 -4.60 -8.43
CA ASN A 203 5.68 -3.87 -9.68
C ASN A 203 5.65 -2.32 -9.54
N PRO A 204 6.68 -1.71 -8.92
CA PRO A 204 6.62 -0.31 -8.51
C PRO A 204 6.65 0.66 -9.68
N VAL A 205 6.00 1.81 -9.49
CA VAL A 205 6.38 3.05 -10.18
C VAL A 205 7.62 3.60 -9.48
N THR A 206 8.73 3.66 -10.18
CA THR A 206 10.04 4.08 -9.63
C THR A 206 10.50 5.41 -10.21
N GLY A 207 10.30 5.61 -11.50
CA GLY A 207 10.70 6.82 -12.20
C GLY A 207 10.02 6.90 -13.54
N GLU A 208 9.14 7.88 -13.73
CA GLU A 208 8.26 8.00 -14.90
C GLU A 208 9.02 7.88 -16.23
N ILE A 209 10.19 8.51 -16.34
CA ILE A 209 11.02 8.44 -17.55
C ILE A 209 11.50 7.00 -17.83
N ILE A 210 11.89 6.26 -16.79
CA ILE A 210 12.37 4.88 -16.93
C ILE A 210 11.19 3.96 -17.23
N ASP A 211 10.15 4.05 -16.39
CA ASP A 211 8.95 3.22 -16.48
C ASP A 211 8.25 3.40 -17.82
N ASN A 212 7.98 4.65 -18.25
CA ASN A 212 7.30 4.92 -19.52
C ASN A 212 8.14 4.55 -20.75
N LYS A 213 9.46 4.78 -20.73
CA LYS A 213 10.33 4.36 -21.84
C LYS A 213 10.41 2.85 -21.98
N SER A 214 10.34 2.11 -20.88
CA SER A 214 10.40 0.64 -20.89
C SER A 214 9.12 -0.02 -21.43
N LYS A 215 7.98 0.67 -21.41
CA LYS A 215 6.71 0.14 -21.92
C LYS A 215 6.79 -0.21 -23.41
N VAL A 216 7.43 0.62 -24.23
CA VAL A 216 7.54 0.40 -25.69
C VAL A 216 8.23 -0.93 -26.03
N PRO A 217 9.47 -1.22 -25.56
CA PRO A 217 10.08 -2.52 -25.80
C PRO A 217 9.35 -3.68 -25.11
N TYR A 218 8.72 -3.47 -23.95
CA TYR A 218 7.93 -4.51 -23.28
C TYR A 218 6.70 -4.91 -24.13
N PHE A 219 5.87 -3.95 -24.51
CA PHE A 219 4.66 -4.21 -25.31
C PHE A 219 4.97 -4.78 -26.68
N HIS A 220 6.10 -4.41 -27.29
CA HIS A 220 6.57 -5.06 -28.51
C HIS A 220 6.97 -6.52 -28.24
N GLY A 221 7.75 -6.76 -27.18
CA GLY A 221 8.21 -8.10 -26.80
C GLY A 221 7.10 -9.09 -26.48
N VAL A 222 5.93 -8.60 -26.04
CA VAL A 222 4.73 -9.43 -25.78
C VAL A 222 3.66 -9.33 -26.88
N GLY A 223 3.96 -8.69 -28.02
CA GLY A 223 3.09 -8.67 -29.20
C GLY A 223 1.83 -7.78 -29.08
N ILE A 224 1.80 -6.83 -28.15
CA ILE A 224 0.70 -5.87 -28.00
C ILE A 224 0.78 -4.76 -29.07
N ILE A 225 1.98 -4.37 -29.48
CA ILE A 225 2.20 -3.41 -30.58
C ILE A 225 2.90 -4.05 -31.78
N SER A 226 2.63 -3.52 -32.98
CA SER A 226 3.21 -4.03 -34.22
C SER A 226 4.69 -3.64 -34.39
N ASP A 227 5.42 -4.44 -35.17
CA ASP A 227 6.81 -4.12 -35.58
C ASP A 227 6.93 -2.74 -36.24
N GLN A 228 5.92 -2.35 -37.02
CA GLN A 228 5.91 -1.07 -37.71
C GLN A 228 5.82 0.09 -36.72
N LEU A 229 4.92 0.00 -35.73
CA LEU A 229 4.77 1.02 -34.70
C LEU A 229 6.02 1.09 -33.82
N TYR A 230 6.56 -0.07 -33.42
CA TYR A 230 7.79 -0.14 -32.64
C TYR A 230 8.98 0.54 -33.33
N LYS A 231 9.24 0.22 -34.60
CA LYS A 231 10.31 0.84 -35.39
C LYS A 231 10.13 2.35 -35.52
N MET A 232 8.90 2.80 -35.80
CA MET A 232 8.59 4.24 -35.90
C MET A 232 8.91 4.99 -34.61
N ILE A 233 8.58 4.43 -33.45
CA ILE A 233 8.91 5.02 -32.14
C ILE A 233 10.44 5.07 -31.95
N LEU A 234 11.15 3.95 -32.18
CA LEU A 234 12.61 3.91 -32.00
C LEU A 234 13.37 4.88 -32.91
N GLU A 235 12.87 5.12 -34.12
CA GLU A 235 13.52 6.03 -35.08
C GLU A 235 13.27 7.50 -34.74
N HIS A 236 12.04 7.85 -34.36
CA HIS A 236 11.62 9.26 -34.27
C HIS A 236 11.53 9.82 -32.85
N CYS A 237 11.56 8.97 -31.81
CA CYS A 237 11.45 9.40 -30.40
C CYS A 237 12.78 9.42 -29.64
N LYS A 238 13.93 9.34 -30.32
CA LYS A 238 15.24 9.33 -29.64
C LYS A 238 15.49 10.64 -28.89
N GLY A 239 15.68 10.54 -27.58
CA GLY A 239 15.91 11.70 -26.71
C GLY A 239 14.67 12.54 -26.42
N GLU A 240 13.50 12.14 -26.94
CA GLU A 240 12.22 12.77 -26.61
C GLU A 240 11.71 12.29 -25.25
N ASP A 241 10.88 13.13 -24.65
CA ASP A 241 9.98 12.74 -23.56
C ASP A 241 8.76 12.06 -24.18
N TYR A 242 8.46 10.82 -23.79
CA TYR A 242 7.38 10.03 -24.38
C TYR A 242 6.00 10.56 -23.98
N ASP A 243 5.90 11.25 -22.84
CA ASP A 243 4.64 11.83 -22.36
C ASP A 243 4.36 13.17 -23.05
N LYS A 244 5.42 13.92 -23.40
CA LYS A 244 5.31 15.24 -24.04
C LYS A 244 6.30 15.41 -25.21
N PRO A 245 6.20 14.58 -26.27
CA PRO A 245 7.14 14.62 -27.38
C PRO A 245 6.98 15.89 -28.23
N LYS A 246 8.11 16.56 -28.48
CA LYS A 246 8.20 17.77 -29.31
C LYS A 246 8.16 17.41 -30.79
N ASN A 247 8.84 16.34 -31.20
CA ASN A 247 8.79 15.81 -32.56
C ASN A 247 7.36 15.37 -32.96
N LEU A 248 6.88 15.85 -34.11
CA LEU A 248 5.51 15.57 -34.59
C LEU A 248 5.27 14.08 -34.85
N ILE A 249 6.22 13.40 -35.50
CA ILE A 249 6.10 11.98 -35.83
C ILE A 249 6.13 11.15 -34.53
N CYS A 250 7.04 11.49 -33.61
CA CYS A 250 7.06 10.86 -32.29
C CYS A 250 5.71 11.03 -31.57
N ARG A 251 5.15 12.24 -31.58
CA ARG A 251 3.85 12.51 -30.95
C ARG A 251 2.72 11.68 -31.55
N GLN A 252 2.68 11.53 -32.87
CA GLN A 252 1.70 10.69 -33.55
C GLN A 252 1.90 9.21 -33.22
N ALA A 253 3.15 8.73 -33.20
CA ALA A 253 3.48 7.35 -32.86
C ALA A 253 3.13 7.03 -31.40
N MET A 254 3.42 7.93 -30.45
CA MET A 254 3.07 7.77 -29.05
C MET A 254 1.56 7.85 -28.80
N ALA A 255 0.83 8.70 -29.53
CA ALA A 255 -0.63 8.70 -29.47
C ALA A 255 -1.20 7.34 -29.91
N ARG A 256 -0.69 6.79 -31.03
CA ARG A 256 -1.11 5.47 -31.51
C ARG A 256 -0.72 4.34 -30.57
N PHE A 257 0.44 4.45 -29.93
CA PHE A 257 0.87 3.52 -28.89
C PHE A 257 -0.13 3.52 -27.72
N ASN A 258 -0.45 4.69 -27.18
CA ASN A 258 -1.39 4.82 -26.06
C ASN A 258 -2.78 4.26 -26.40
N GLU A 259 -3.32 4.54 -27.61
CA GLU A 259 -4.59 3.97 -28.07
C GLU A 259 -4.63 2.43 -28.04
N ASN A 260 -3.49 1.76 -28.23
CA ASN A 260 -3.40 0.29 -28.23
C ASN A 260 -3.08 -0.30 -26.85
N THR A 261 -2.74 0.53 -25.86
CA THR A 261 -2.18 0.08 -24.58
C THR A 261 -2.87 0.67 -23.35
N GLU A 262 -3.88 1.52 -23.51
CA GLU A 262 -4.77 1.89 -22.41
C GLU A 262 -5.62 0.66 -22.01
N PHE A 263 -5.38 0.18 -20.79
CA PHE A 263 -6.18 -0.84 -20.11
C PHE A 263 -6.98 -0.19 -18.98
#